data_AF-A0A354HZG9-F1
#
_entry.id   AF-A0A354HZG9-F1
#
_cell.length_a   1.000
_cell.length_b   1.000
_cell.length_c   1.000
_cell.angle_alpha   90.00
_cell.angle_beta   90.00
_cell.angle_gamma   90.00
#
_symmetry.space_group_name_H-M   'P 1'
#
loop_
_entity.id
_entity.type
_entity.pdbx_description
1 polymer ?
#
loop_
_entity_poly.entity_id
_entity_poly.type
_entity_poly.pdbx_seq_one_letter_code
_entity_poly.pdbx_strand_id
1 'polypeptide(L)'
;MTSKRKALPHETDSWNGYTLEELRYQRAYTSARMEIQRAGLQRNISNFNLTGSGSNVHGGILGKMFNSLGYIDIGIFAFKMGRRVFKIFRRLKR
;
A
#
# COMPACT_ATOMS: atom_id res chain seq x y z
N MET A 1 -3.72 17.59 18.06
CA MET A 1 -3.16 18.24 16.84
C MET A 1 -4.24 18.25 15.77
N THR A 2 -4.93 19.37 15.59
CA THR A 2 -5.94 19.54 14.53
C THR A 2 -5.23 19.80 13.20
N SER A 3 -5.35 18.85 12.27
CA SER A 3 -4.81 18.99 10.91
C SER A 3 -5.55 20.12 10.18
N LYS A 4 -4.85 21.21 9.84
CA LYS A 4 -5.41 22.29 9.01
C LYS A 4 -5.64 21.75 7.60
N ARG A 5 -6.89 21.39 7.29
CA ARG A 5 -7.29 21.08 5.91
C ARG A 5 -7.24 22.36 5.09
N LYS A 6 -6.66 22.27 3.89
CA LYS A 6 -6.70 23.35 2.90
C LYS A 6 -8.14 23.43 2.40
N ALA A 7 -8.80 24.57 2.59
CA ALA A 7 -10.12 24.82 2.02
C ALA A 7 -10.01 24.73 0.50
N LEU A 8 -10.86 23.89 -0.10
CA LEU A 8 -10.85 23.66 -1.54
C LEU A 8 -11.73 24.70 -2.22
N PRO A 9 -11.36 25.20 -3.40
CA PRO A 9 -12.13 26.26 -4.07
C PRO A 9 -13.54 25.82 -4.49
N HIS A 10 -13.79 24.51 -4.60
CA HIS A 10 -15.13 23.96 -4.86
C HIS A 10 -16.01 23.79 -3.60
N GLU A 11 -15.50 24.13 -2.41
CA GLU A 11 -16.27 24.12 -1.17
C GLU A 11 -16.92 25.48 -0.87
N THR A 12 -16.69 26.50 -1.72
CA THR A 12 -17.28 27.84 -1.56
C THR A 12 -18.56 28.00 -2.39
N ASP A 13 -19.56 28.68 -1.84
CA ASP A 13 -20.86 28.95 -2.51
C ASP A 13 -20.73 29.72 -3.84
N SER A 14 -19.63 30.44 -4.06
CA SER A 14 -19.35 31.21 -5.29
C SER A 14 -18.60 30.42 -6.37
N TRP A 15 -18.52 29.08 -6.25
CA TRP A 15 -17.77 28.25 -7.17
C TRP A 15 -18.46 28.11 -8.53
N ASN A 16 -17.85 28.67 -9.58
CA ASN A 16 -18.37 28.63 -10.95
C ASN A 16 -17.81 27.47 -11.80
N GLY A 17 -17.07 26.54 -11.20
CA GLY A 17 -16.42 25.44 -11.91
C GLY A 17 -14.93 25.68 -12.21
N TYR A 18 -14.24 24.61 -12.66
CA TYR A 18 -12.84 24.70 -13.07
C TYR A 18 -12.72 25.18 -14.50
N THR A 19 -11.75 26.06 -14.73
CA THR A 19 -11.29 26.39 -16.08
C THR A 19 -10.47 25.23 -16.66
N LEU A 20 -10.37 25.20 -18.00
CA LEU A 20 -9.60 24.16 -18.69
C LEU A 20 -8.12 24.14 -18.24
N GLU A 21 -7.54 25.31 -17.99
CA GLU A 21 -6.15 25.42 -17.57
C GLU A 21 -5.94 24.93 -16.14
N GLU A 22 -6.89 25.16 -15.23
CA GLU A 22 -6.83 24.59 -13.88
C GLU A 22 -6.90 23.06 -13.90
N LEU A 23 -7.75 22.48 -14.75
CA LEU A 23 -7.83 21.03 -14.92
C LEU A 23 -6.53 20.45 -15.48
N ARG A 24 -5.94 21.10 -16.48
CA ARG A 24 -4.63 20.73 -17.03
C ARG A 24 -3.54 20.81 -15.97
N TYR A 25 -3.55 21.86 -15.16
CA TYR A 25 -2.61 22.03 -14.06
C TYR A 25 -2.77 20.93 -13.00
N GLN A 26 -3.99 20.62 -12.57
CA GLN A 26 -4.25 19.53 -11.61
C GLN A 26 -3.77 18.19 -12.17
N ARG A 27 -4.00 17.92 -13.46
CA ARG A 27 -3.51 16.71 -14.12
C ARG A 27 -1.99 16.63 -14.14
N ALA A 28 -1.31 17.71 -14.53
CA ALA A 28 0.16 17.76 -14.55
C ALA A 28 0.76 17.61 -13.13
N TYR A 29 0.14 18.26 -12.13
CA TYR A 29 0.56 18.16 -10.74
C TYR A 29 0.38 16.74 -10.19
N THR A 30 -0.77 16.12 -10.46
CA THR A 30 -1.04 14.74 -10.02
C THR A 30 -0.12 13.74 -10.71
N SER A 31 0.18 13.90 -12.00
CA SER A 31 1.15 13.05 -12.69
C SER A 31 2.55 13.18 -12.10
N ALA A 32 3.01 14.40 -11.83
CA ALA A 32 4.32 14.63 -11.19
C ALA A 32 4.37 14.00 -9.80
N ARG A 33 3.30 14.14 -9.00
CA ARG A 33 3.21 13.52 -7.68
C ARG A 33 3.27 11.98 -7.74
N MET A 34 2.59 11.38 -8.72
CA MET A 34 2.62 9.93 -8.94
C MET A 34 4.02 9.46 -9.35
N GLU A 35 4.73 10.23 -10.18
CA GLU A 35 6.10 9.90 -10.60
C GLU A 35 7.08 9.91 -9.44
N ILE A 36 7.01 10.92 -8.55
CA ILE A 36 7.80 10.98 -7.33
C ILE A 36 7.52 9.76 -6.43
N GLN A 37 6.24 9.42 -6.22
CA GLN A 37 5.86 8.26 -5.41
C GLN A 37 6.31 6.94 -6.05
N ARG A 38 6.23 6.82 -7.38
CA ARG A 38 6.71 5.67 -8.14
C ARG A 38 8.21 5.49 -7.94
N ALA A 39 9.00 6.56 -8.02
CA ALA A 39 10.45 6.50 -7.75
C ALA A 39 10.75 6.02 -6.32
N GLY A 40 9.99 6.51 -5.32
CA GLY A 40 10.09 6.04 -3.94
C GLY A 40 9.76 4.56 -3.78
N LEU A 41 8.68 4.08 -4.41
CA LEU A 41 8.31 2.66 -4.40
C LEU A 41 9.36 1.79 -5.09
N GLN A 42 9.86 2.22 -6.25
CA GLN A 42 10.90 1.51 -6.98
C GLN A 42 12.19 1.39 -6.15
N ARG A 43 12.58 2.44 -5.42
CA ARG A 43 13.70 2.39 -4.48
C ARG A 43 13.45 1.42 -3.32
N ASN A 44 12.25 1.39 -2.77
CA ASN A 44 11.90 0.45 -1.71
C ASN A 44 11.91 -1.00 -2.20
N ILE A 45 11.43 -1.24 -3.43
CA ILE A 45 11.43 -2.56 -4.07
C ILE A 45 12.86 -2.99 -4.43
N SER A 46 13.70 -2.11 -4.97
CA SER A 46 15.10 -2.44 -5.28
C SER A 46 15.90 -2.76 -4.02
N ASN A 47 15.70 -2.00 -2.94
CA ASN A 47 16.30 -2.29 -1.63
C ASN A 47 15.79 -3.63 -1.07
N PHE A 48 14.51 -3.96 -1.28
CA PHE A 48 13.95 -5.24 -0.88
C PHE A 48 14.61 -6.42 -1.64
N ASN A 49 14.86 -6.26 -2.95
CA ASN A 49 15.52 -7.28 -3.78
C ASN A 49 17.01 -7.44 -3.47
N LEU A 50 17.73 -6.34 -3.17
CA LEU A 50 19.15 -6.36 -2.81
C LEU A 50 19.41 -7.06 -1.47
N THR A 51 18.45 -7.03 -0.54
CA THR A 51 18.58 -7.72 0.75
C THR A 51 18.28 -9.24 0.67
N GLY A 52 18.05 -9.77 -0.55
CA GLY A 52 17.69 -11.18 -0.82
C GLY A 52 18.66 -11.96 -1.71
N SER A 53 19.82 -11.39 -2.09
CA SER A 53 20.82 -12.08 -2.93
C SER A 53 21.83 -12.86 -2.08
N GLY A 54 21.31 -13.80 -1.28
CA GLY A 54 22.11 -14.72 -0.49
C GLY A 54 21.32 -16.01 -0.28
N SER A 55 21.59 -16.99 -1.15
CA SER A 55 21.24 -18.42 -1.06
C SER A 55 19.87 -18.80 -0.48
N ASN A 56 19.09 -19.50 -1.32
CA ASN A 56 17.86 -20.23 -1.01
C ASN A 56 16.55 -19.43 -1.18
N VAL A 57 16.16 -19.35 -2.46
CA VAL A 57 14.81 -19.55 -3.01
C VAL A 57 13.67 -19.53 -1.96
N HIS A 58 12.85 -18.47 -2.06
CA HIS A 58 11.52 -18.22 -1.48
C HIS A 58 11.42 -17.29 -0.25
N GLY A 59 11.16 -16.01 -0.55
CA GLY A 59 10.39 -15.11 0.32
C GLY A 59 11.21 -13.99 0.96
N GLY A 60 10.87 -12.73 0.67
CA GLY A 60 11.53 -11.54 1.23
C GLY A 60 11.28 -11.35 2.74
N ILE A 61 10.88 -10.15 3.20
CA ILE A 61 10.69 -9.86 4.65
C ILE A 61 9.84 -10.93 5.36
N LEU A 62 8.81 -11.47 4.70
CA LEU A 62 8.03 -12.59 5.22
C LEU A 62 8.90 -13.85 5.44
N GLY A 63 9.79 -14.20 4.52
CA GLY A 63 10.74 -15.29 4.70
C GLY A 63 11.71 -15.05 5.84
N LYS A 64 12.20 -13.80 6.04
CA LYS A 64 13.05 -13.46 7.21
C LYS A 64 12.29 -13.50 8.54
N MET A 65 11.04 -13.05 8.56
CA MET A 65 10.17 -13.13 9.73
C MET A 65 9.82 -14.58 10.06
N PHE A 66 9.47 -15.39 9.05
CA PHE A 66 9.19 -16.81 9.21
C PHE A 66 10.45 -17.62 9.53
N ASN A 67 11.64 -17.22 9.10
CA ASN A 67 12.88 -17.88 9.51
C ASN A 67 13.25 -17.58 10.98
N SER A 68 12.76 -16.48 11.57
CA SER A 68 12.92 -16.18 13.00
C SER A 68 11.86 -16.83 13.89
N LEU A 69 10.75 -17.27 13.30
CA LEU A 69 9.66 -17.96 13.99
C LEU A 69 9.90 -19.46 13.87
N GLY A 70 9.86 -20.19 14.99
CA GLY A 70 9.99 -21.65 14.95
C GLY A 70 8.87 -22.27 14.10
N TYR A 71 9.10 -23.45 13.52
CA TYR A 71 8.10 -24.20 12.73
C TYR A 71 6.73 -24.33 13.44
N ILE A 72 6.75 -24.38 14.77
CA ILE A 72 5.56 -24.43 15.63
C ILE A 72 4.74 -23.12 15.54
N ASP A 73 5.40 -21.96 15.61
CA ASP A 73 4.73 -20.65 15.57
C ASP A 73 4.09 -20.39 14.20
N ILE A 74 4.76 -20.84 13.14
CA ILE A 74 4.22 -20.83 11.76
C ILE A 74 2.93 -21.64 11.69
N GLY A 75 2.91 -22.84 12.28
CA GLY A 75 1.73 -23.70 12.33
C GLY A 75 0.56 -23.06 13.07
N ILE A 76 0.81 -22.46 14.24
CA ILE A 76 -0.22 -21.78 15.04
C ILE A 76 -0.77 -20.56 14.29
N PHE A 77 0.10 -19.78 13.66
CA PHE A 77 -0.30 -18.60 12.90
C PHE A 77 -1.11 -18.98 11.66
N ALA A 78 -0.65 -19.97 10.88
CA ALA A 78 -1.36 -20.49 9.72
C ALA A 78 -2.75 -21.02 10.10
N PHE A 79 -2.86 -21.76 11.21
CA PHE A 79 -4.15 -22.26 11.70
C PHE A 79 -5.10 -21.13 12.12
N LYS A 80 -4.62 -20.14 12.87
CA LYS A 80 -5.44 -18.99 13.30
C LYS A 80 -5.92 -18.18 12.09
N MET A 81 -5.04 -17.93 11.13
CA MET A 81 -5.36 -17.14 9.96
C MET A 81 -6.26 -17.90 8.98
N GLY A 82 -5.96 -19.19 8.74
CA GLY A 82 -6.81 -20.08 7.95
C GLY A 82 -8.21 -20.22 8.52
N ARG A 83 -8.37 -20.35 9.85
CA ARG A 83 -9.70 -20.42 10.49
C ARG A 83 -10.52 -19.15 10.29
N ARG A 84 -9.89 -17.97 10.28
CA ARG A 84 -10.56 -16.69 10.02
C ARG A 84 -10.98 -16.57 8.55
N VAL A 85 -10.06 -16.85 7.63
CA VAL A 85 -10.33 -16.83 6.18
C VAL A 85 -11.43 -17.82 5.84
N PHE A 86 -11.39 -19.04 6.38
CA PHE A 86 -12.42 -20.05 6.16
C PHE A 86 -13.81 -19.61 6.65
N LYS A 87 -13.90 -18.91 7.80
CA LYS A 87 -15.17 -18.34 8.27
C LYS A 87 -15.71 -17.26 7.34
N ILE A 88 -14.85 -16.44 6.76
CA ILE A 88 -15.23 -15.40 5.80
C ILE A 88 -15.73 -16.06 4.50
N PHE A 89 -14.97 -17.00 3.93
CA PHE A 89 -15.38 -17.74 2.73
C PHE A 89 -16.68 -18.52 2.93
N ARG A 90 -16.87 -19.17 4.09
CA ARG A 90 -18.12 -19.87 4.43
C ARG A 90 -19.31 -18.93 4.57
N ARG A 91 -19.10 -17.68 5.03
CA ARG A 91 -20.14 -16.65 5.07
C ARG A 91 -20.44 -16.05 3.70
N LEU A 92 -19.45 -16.02 2.80
CA LEU A 92 -19.62 -15.50 1.44
C LEU A 92 -20.26 -16.53 0.49
N LYS A 93 -20.11 -17.82 0.78
CA LYS A 93 -20.73 -18.93 0.02
C LYS A 93 -22.16 -19.25 0.48
N ARG A 94 -22.60 -18.72 1.61
CA ARG A 94 -24.02 -18.74 2.05
C ARG A 94 -24.70 -17.48 1.53
#